data_AF-A0AAE3A585-F1
#
_entry.id   AF-A0AAE3A585-F1
#
_cell.length_a   1.000
_cell.length_b   1.000
_cell.length_c   1.000
_cell.angle_alpha   90.00
_cell.angle_beta   90.00
_cell.angle_gamma   90.00
#
_symmetry.space_group_name_H-M   'P 1'
#
loop_
_entity.id
_entity.type
_entity.pdbx_description
1 polymer ?
#
loop_
_entity_poly.entity_id
_entity_poly.type
_entity_poly.pdbx_seq_one_letter_code
_entity_poly.pdbx_strand_id
1 'polypeptide(L)'
;MTPIEFQDALATEIRYILKPYAYKTPAGERASMNVFTQSIPVQQTDDEEDPFPYVIVRLSSGENPLGKDSFNTVSVILIIGIWDDAQDAQGHRDVLNVVQKIYERFSESPCLNKLAAYTGDFQWMLQEDNYYPYHFGACHMKFNIAAVRREDPLA
;
A
#
# COMPACT_ATOMS: atom_id res chain seq x y z
N MET A 1 -12.42 -2.33 -14.46
CA MET A 1 -11.82 -2.41 -13.13
C MET A 1 -12.56 -1.44 -12.22
N THR A 2 -13.18 -1.94 -11.17
CA THR A 2 -13.77 -1.15 -10.08
C THR A 2 -12.68 -0.76 -9.06
N PRO A 3 -12.93 0.20 -8.16
CA PRO A 3 -11.99 0.52 -7.08
C PRO A 3 -11.64 -0.67 -6.18
N ILE A 4 -12.58 -1.59 -5.96
CA ILE A 4 -12.36 -2.81 -5.16
C ILE A 4 -11.41 -3.76 -5.90
N GLU A 5 -11.69 -4.04 -7.18
CA GLU A 5 -10.81 -4.86 -8.03
C GLU A 5 -9.39 -4.26 -8.13
N PHE A 6 -9.29 -2.93 -8.15
CA PHE A 6 -8.02 -2.21 -8.10
C PHE A 6 -7.29 -2.45 -6.78
N GLN A 7 -7.97 -2.32 -5.63
CA GLN A 7 -7.38 -2.54 -4.31
C GLN A 7 -6.82 -3.97 -4.18
N ASP A 8 -7.59 -4.98 -4.62
CA ASP A 8 -7.18 -6.38 -4.57
C ASP A 8 -6.00 -6.68 -5.50
N ALA A 9 -6.02 -6.10 -6.70
CA ALA A 9 -4.90 -6.21 -7.65
C ALA A 9 -3.63 -5.56 -7.07
N LEU A 10 -3.75 -4.38 -6.46
CA LEU A 10 -2.64 -3.70 -5.84
C LEU A 10 -2.09 -4.49 -4.65
N ALA A 11 -2.95 -5.00 -3.76
CA ALA A 11 -2.52 -5.86 -2.65
C ALA A 11 -1.78 -7.11 -3.12
N THR A 12 -2.21 -7.70 -4.24
CA THR A 12 -1.54 -8.85 -4.85
C THR A 12 -0.17 -8.47 -5.41
N GLU A 13 -0.05 -7.31 -6.07
CA GLU A 13 1.23 -6.80 -6.56
C GLU A 13 2.18 -6.49 -5.40
N ILE A 14 1.70 -5.84 -4.32
CA ILE A 14 2.51 -5.56 -3.13
C ILE A 14 3.04 -6.86 -2.50
N ARG A 15 2.19 -7.90 -2.38
CA ARG A 15 2.64 -9.23 -1.94
C ARG A 15 3.75 -9.78 -2.83
N TYR A 16 3.62 -9.65 -4.15
CA TYR A 16 4.62 -10.13 -5.10
C TYR A 16 5.96 -9.37 -4.97
N ILE A 17 5.93 -8.03 -4.92
CA ILE A 17 7.12 -7.18 -4.77
C ILE A 17 7.88 -7.53 -3.49
N LEU A 18 7.15 -7.75 -2.39
CA LEU A 18 7.74 -7.88 -1.06
C LEU A 18 8.07 -9.34 -0.68
N LYS A 19 7.59 -10.32 -1.45
CA LYS A 19 7.83 -11.76 -1.21
C LYS A 19 9.31 -12.14 -0.98
N PRO A 20 10.30 -11.58 -1.70
CA PRO A 20 11.71 -11.95 -1.50
C PRO A 20 12.32 -11.46 -0.17
N TYR A 21 11.64 -10.56 0.53
CA TYR A 21 12.14 -9.92 1.74
C TYR A 21 11.45 -10.50 2.98
N ALA A 22 12.19 -10.52 4.08
CA ALA A 22 11.70 -10.96 5.38
C ALA A 22 12.16 -9.99 6.45
N TYR A 23 11.28 -9.65 7.38
CA TYR A 23 11.50 -8.67 8.44
C TYR A 23 11.23 -9.31 9.80
N LYS A 24 11.74 -8.68 10.86
CA LYS A 24 11.62 -9.21 12.21
C LYS A 24 10.17 -9.22 12.68
N THR A 25 9.77 -10.29 13.35
CA THR A 25 8.47 -10.39 14.03
C THR A 25 8.66 -10.27 15.55
N PRO A 26 7.62 -9.86 16.29
CA PRO A 26 7.65 -9.86 17.77
C PRO A 26 7.96 -11.22 18.40
N ALA A 27 7.70 -12.32 17.69
CA ALA A 27 8.09 -13.68 18.11
C ALA A 27 9.60 -13.96 17.99
N GLY A 28 10.38 -13.02 17.46
CA GLY A 28 11.83 -13.16 17.23
C GLY A 28 12.19 -13.87 15.93
N GLU A 29 11.21 -14.17 15.08
CA GLU A 29 11.41 -14.80 13.78
C GLU A 29 11.55 -13.77 12.66
N ARG A 30 11.77 -14.24 11.42
CA ARG A 30 11.68 -13.39 10.23
C ARG A 30 10.55 -13.89 9.32
N ALA A 31 9.63 -13.00 8.98
CA ALA A 31 8.49 -13.30 8.11
C ALA A 31 8.40 -12.31 6.95
N SER A 32 7.78 -12.73 5.85
CA SER A 32 7.37 -11.82 4.80
C SER A 32 6.27 -10.87 5.28
N MET A 33 6.13 -9.73 4.61
CA MET A 33 5.11 -8.73 4.94
C MET A 33 3.70 -9.30 4.79
N ASN A 34 2.90 -9.20 5.85
CA ASN A 34 1.46 -9.36 5.77
C ASN A 34 0.87 -8.23 4.92
N VAL A 35 -0.08 -8.51 4.05
CA VAL A 35 -0.71 -7.47 3.20
C VAL A 35 -2.21 -7.50 3.37
N PHE A 36 -2.75 -6.42 3.93
CA PHE A 36 -4.17 -6.27 4.24
C PHE A 36 -4.83 -5.23 3.34
N THR A 37 -6.11 -5.42 3.03
CA THR A 37 -6.92 -4.43 2.31
C THR A 37 -7.73 -3.62 3.32
N GLN A 38 -7.64 -2.29 3.24
CA GLN A 38 -8.34 -1.29 4.06
C GLN A 38 -7.91 -1.20 5.53
N SER A 39 -7.90 -2.32 6.24
CA SER A 39 -7.64 -2.42 7.68
C SER A 39 -7.05 -3.78 8.05
N ILE A 40 -6.33 -3.83 9.17
CA ILE A 40 -6.00 -5.10 9.84
C ILE A 40 -7.31 -5.72 10.35
N PRO A 41 -7.52 -7.04 10.21
CA PRO A 41 -8.66 -7.73 10.79
C PRO A 41 -8.78 -7.49 12.30
N VAL A 42 -10.00 -7.42 12.82
CA VAL A 42 -10.25 -7.31 14.27
C VAL A 42 -9.88 -8.63 14.90
N GLN A 43 -8.97 -8.59 15.88
CA GLN A 43 -8.62 -9.76 16.68
C GLN A 43 -9.82 -10.17 17.54
N GLN A 44 -10.18 -11.44 17.51
CA GLN A 44 -11.29 -12.01 18.27
C GLN A 44 -10.85 -12.53 19.64
N THR A 45 -9.55 -12.80 19.80
CA THR A 45 -8.95 -13.31 21.04
C THR A 45 -7.59 -12.68 21.28
N ASP A 46 -7.17 -12.59 22.54
CA ASP A 46 -5.86 -12.06 22.94
C ASP A 46 -4.67 -12.96 22.51
N ASP A 47 -4.94 -14.21 22.11
CA ASP A 47 -3.94 -15.17 21.65
C ASP A 47 -3.55 -15.00 20.16
N GLU A 48 -4.14 -14.03 19.45
CA GLU A 48 -3.81 -13.80 18.04
C GLU A 48 -2.40 -13.22 17.87
N GLU A 49 -1.65 -13.79 16.92
CA GLU A 49 -0.30 -13.31 16.60
C GLU A 49 -0.32 -11.85 16.18
N ASP A 50 0.72 -11.14 16.61
CA ASP A 50 0.91 -9.75 16.21
C ASP A 50 1.08 -9.67 14.68
N PRO A 51 0.29 -8.85 13.96
CA PRO A 51 0.34 -8.74 12.51
C PRO A 51 1.67 -8.19 11.96
N PHE A 52 2.61 -7.72 12.79
CA PHE A 52 3.91 -7.26 12.31
C PHE A 52 4.76 -8.40 11.70
N PRO A 53 5.38 -8.15 10.54
CA PRO A 53 5.40 -6.90 9.77
C PRO A 53 4.23 -6.84 8.74
N TYR A 54 3.71 -5.64 8.43
CA TYR A 54 2.56 -5.50 7.53
C TYR A 54 2.57 -4.30 6.58
N VAL A 55 1.82 -4.41 5.49
CA VAL A 55 1.37 -3.30 4.63
C VAL A 55 -0.16 -3.31 4.54
N ILE A 56 -0.80 -2.17 4.77
CA ILE A 56 -2.24 -1.97 4.51
C ILE A 56 -2.39 -1.20 3.21
N VAL A 57 -3.12 -1.75 2.24
CA VAL A 57 -3.55 -1.06 1.03
C VAL A 57 -4.88 -0.37 1.31
N ARG A 58 -4.88 0.94 1.54
CA ARG A 58 -6.08 1.71 1.92
C ARG A 58 -6.48 2.68 0.82
N LEU A 59 -7.70 2.54 0.29
CA LEU A 59 -8.26 3.54 -0.61
C LEU A 59 -8.57 4.81 0.20
N SER A 60 -8.09 5.97 -0.25
CA SER A 60 -8.29 7.25 0.44
C SER A 60 -9.35 8.11 -0.22
N SER A 61 -9.35 8.20 -1.55
CA SER A 61 -10.34 8.97 -2.31
C SER A 61 -10.44 8.49 -3.76
N GLY A 62 -11.48 8.96 -4.46
CA GLY A 62 -11.65 8.76 -5.90
C GLY A 62 -12.18 10.02 -6.56
N GLU A 63 -11.70 10.32 -7.76
CA GLU A 63 -12.07 11.50 -8.54
C GLU A 63 -12.41 11.07 -9.97
N ASN A 64 -13.44 11.70 -10.55
CA ASN A 64 -13.76 11.58 -11.97
C ASN A 64 -13.75 12.99 -12.57
N PRO A 65 -12.68 13.38 -13.27
CA PRO A 65 -12.69 14.62 -14.02
C PRO A 65 -13.75 14.51 -15.13
N LEU A 66 -14.74 15.38 -15.13
CA LEU A 66 -15.78 15.38 -16.18
C LEU A 66 -15.13 15.59 -17.56
N GLY A 67 -15.25 14.59 -18.46
CA GLY A 67 -14.71 14.66 -19.82
C GLY A 67 -14.85 13.34 -20.59
N LYS A 68 -15.01 13.39 -21.92
CA LYS A 68 -15.20 12.18 -22.76
C LYS A 68 -13.97 11.26 -22.78
N ASP A 69 -12.78 11.83 -22.57
CA ASP A 69 -11.49 11.10 -22.56
C ASP A 69 -10.87 10.95 -21.16
N SER A 70 -11.59 11.31 -20.09
CA SER A 70 -11.03 11.28 -18.74
C SER A 70 -10.94 9.86 -18.15
N PHE A 71 -10.00 9.64 -17.24
CA PHE A 71 -9.90 8.44 -16.41
C PHE A 71 -10.43 8.74 -15.02
N ASN A 72 -10.92 7.72 -14.31
CA ASN A 72 -11.14 7.86 -12.87
C ASN A 72 -9.78 7.79 -12.17
N THR A 73 -9.49 8.76 -11.32
CA THR A 73 -8.31 8.73 -10.45
C THR A 73 -8.69 8.11 -9.13
N VAL A 74 -7.93 7.11 -8.67
CA VAL A 74 -8.04 6.51 -7.35
C VAL A 74 -6.79 6.85 -6.56
N SER A 75 -6.99 7.46 -5.40
CA SER A 75 -5.94 7.74 -4.44
C SER A 75 -5.85 6.58 -3.43
N VAL A 76 -4.63 6.13 -3.17
CA VAL A 76 -4.35 5.03 -2.25
C VAL A 76 -3.22 5.43 -1.29
N ILE A 77 -3.37 5.01 -0.04
CA ILE A 77 -2.34 5.10 0.99
C ILE A 77 -1.90 3.67 1.32
N LEU A 78 -0.61 3.40 1.20
CA LEU A 78 0.01 2.19 1.72
C LEU A 78 0.58 2.51 3.08
N ILE A 79 0.11 1.83 4.12
CA ILE A 79 0.59 2.01 5.51
C ILE A 79 1.49 0.84 5.84
N ILE A 80 2.71 1.12 6.26
CA ILE A 80 3.76 0.14 6.50
C ILE A 80 4.01 0.08 8.01
N GLY A 81 3.97 -1.12 8.57
CA GLY A 81 4.33 -1.41 9.95
C GLY A 81 5.48 -2.39 10.03
N ILE A 82 6.54 -2.00 10.74
CA ILE A 82 7.72 -2.82 11.03
C ILE A 82 7.92 -2.86 12.55
N TRP A 83 8.29 -4.04 13.05
CA TRP A 83 8.73 -4.23 14.42
C TRP A 83 10.24 -4.44 14.44
N ASP A 84 10.95 -3.68 15.27
CA ASP A 84 12.38 -3.81 15.50
C ASP A 84 12.73 -3.38 16.94
N ASP A 85 13.11 -4.35 17.77
CA ASP A 85 13.56 -4.15 19.16
C ASP A 85 15.08 -4.00 19.30
N ALA A 86 15.81 -3.73 18.20
CA ALA A 86 17.21 -3.35 18.30
C ALA A 86 17.36 -2.00 19.04
N GLN A 87 18.28 -1.93 20.00
CA GLN A 87 18.45 -0.76 20.86
C GLN A 87 18.93 0.51 20.14
N ASP A 88 19.42 0.40 18.91
CA ASP A 88 19.78 1.53 18.05
C ASP A 88 18.56 2.15 17.32
N ALA A 89 17.36 1.56 17.49
CA ALA A 89 16.07 2.04 16.99
C ALA A 89 16.07 2.34 15.48
N GLN A 90 16.71 1.46 14.70
CA GLN A 90 16.91 1.64 13.26
C GLN A 90 15.81 1.03 12.36
N GLY A 91 14.68 0.58 12.91
CA GLY A 91 13.61 -0.05 12.12
C GLY A 91 12.99 0.85 11.03
N HIS A 92 13.13 2.19 11.13
CA HIS A 92 12.73 3.12 10.07
C HIS A 92 13.45 2.85 8.73
N ARG A 93 14.64 2.24 8.76
CA ARG A 93 15.39 1.86 7.55
C ARG A 93 14.64 0.80 6.75
N ASP A 94 14.04 -0.18 7.44
CA ASP A 94 13.25 -1.22 6.81
C ASP A 94 11.94 -0.67 6.25
N VAL A 95 11.32 0.29 6.96
CA VAL A 95 10.18 1.05 6.43
C VAL A 95 10.55 1.74 5.11
N LEU A 96 11.67 2.47 5.07
CA LEU A 96 12.14 3.15 3.85
C LEU A 96 12.52 2.17 2.73
N ASN A 97 13.07 1.00 3.06
CA ASN A 97 13.33 -0.05 2.08
C ASN A 97 12.03 -0.53 1.43
N VAL A 98 10.97 -0.75 2.20
CA VAL A 98 9.64 -1.12 1.66
C VAL A 98 9.10 -0.02 0.74
N VAL A 99 9.14 1.25 1.20
CA VAL A 99 8.72 2.42 0.39
C VAL A 99 9.48 2.46 -0.94
N GLN A 100 10.80 2.31 -0.90
CA GLN A 100 11.65 2.35 -2.08
C GLN A 100 11.34 1.23 -3.07
N LYS A 101 11.06 0.01 -2.61
CA LYS A 101 10.70 -1.11 -3.49
C LYS A 101 9.38 -0.91 -4.21
N ILE A 102 8.41 -0.31 -3.53
CA ILE A 102 7.13 0.06 -4.13
C ILE A 102 7.34 1.17 -5.16
N TYR A 103 8.11 2.20 -4.81
CA TYR A 103 8.44 3.30 -5.71
C TYR A 103 9.16 2.81 -6.98
N GLU A 104 10.18 1.98 -6.85
CA GLU A 104 10.94 1.37 -7.95
C GLU A 104 9.98 0.62 -8.89
N ARG A 105 9.15 -0.28 -8.35
CA ARG A 105 8.25 -1.12 -9.17
C ARG A 105 7.31 -0.29 -10.04
N PHE A 106 6.66 0.71 -9.48
CA PHE A 106 5.67 1.51 -10.21
C PHE A 106 6.30 2.60 -11.06
N SER A 107 7.51 3.06 -10.73
CA SER A 107 8.29 3.95 -11.60
C SER A 107 8.80 3.22 -12.85
N GLU A 108 9.28 1.99 -12.71
CA GLU A 108 9.79 1.19 -13.83
C GLU A 108 8.68 0.64 -14.72
N SER A 109 7.57 0.18 -14.14
CA SER A 109 6.43 -0.33 -14.89
C SER A 109 5.11 0.19 -14.27
N PRO A 110 4.62 1.35 -14.74
CA PRO A 110 3.44 2.03 -14.18
C PRO A 110 2.13 1.23 -14.26
N CYS A 111 2.04 0.23 -15.13
CA CYS A 111 0.82 -0.55 -15.31
C CYS A 111 0.63 -1.58 -14.21
N LEU A 112 -0.56 -1.57 -13.61
CA LEU A 112 -1.06 -2.59 -12.70
C LEU A 112 -2.12 -3.43 -13.41
N ASN A 113 -1.83 -4.72 -13.57
CA ASN A 113 -2.72 -5.70 -14.21
C ASN A 113 -3.32 -5.27 -15.57
N LYS A 114 -2.59 -4.43 -16.33
CA LYS A 114 -3.03 -3.83 -17.61
C LYS A 114 -4.35 -3.03 -17.55
N LEU A 115 -4.86 -2.75 -16.35
CA LEU A 115 -6.19 -2.17 -16.14
C LEU A 115 -6.15 -0.89 -15.31
N ALA A 116 -5.07 -0.67 -14.56
CA ALA A 116 -4.78 0.58 -13.87
C ALA A 116 -3.38 1.07 -14.22
N ALA A 117 -3.18 2.39 -14.19
CA ALA A 117 -1.90 3.02 -14.49
C ALA A 117 -1.52 4.02 -13.40
N TYR A 118 -0.35 3.84 -12.81
CA TYR A 118 0.24 4.78 -11.87
C TYR A 118 0.50 6.14 -12.54
N THR A 119 0.14 7.25 -11.87
CA THR A 119 0.19 8.59 -12.46
C THR A 119 1.53 9.30 -12.31
N GLY A 120 2.47 8.77 -11.51
CA GLY A 120 3.73 9.44 -11.17
C GLY A 120 3.68 10.29 -9.89
N ASP A 121 2.52 10.41 -9.23
CA ASP A 121 2.40 11.10 -7.93
C ASP A 121 2.79 10.13 -6.79
N PHE A 122 3.99 10.29 -6.21
CA PHE A 122 4.48 9.51 -5.06
C PHE A 122 4.81 10.45 -3.91
N GLN A 123 4.14 10.28 -2.79
CA GLN A 123 4.46 10.99 -1.55
C GLN A 123 4.70 9.95 -0.47
N TRP A 124 5.69 10.16 0.40
CA TRP A 124 5.91 9.27 1.53
C TRP A 124 6.14 10.08 2.80
N MET A 125 5.86 9.45 3.93
CA MET A 125 6.05 10.01 5.25
C MET A 125 6.47 8.90 6.23
N LEU A 126 7.21 9.28 7.25
CA LEU A 126 7.52 8.42 8.40
C LEU A 126 6.72 8.91 9.61
N GLN A 127 6.58 8.06 10.62
CA GLN A 127 6.05 8.50 11.91
C GLN A 127 6.92 9.62 12.51
N GLU A 128 6.29 10.57 13.17
CA GLU A 128 6.97 11.61 13.95
C GLU A 128 7.14 11.17 15.41
N ASP A 129 6.15 10.46 15.95
CA ASP A 129 6.16 9.95 17.32
C ASP A 129 7.03 8.70 17.46
N ASN A 130 7.62 8.53 18.66
CA ASN A 130 8.40 7.34 18.98
C ASN A 130 7.51 6.27 19.63
N TYR A 131 7.29 5.18 18.90
CA TYR A 131 6.54 4.00 19.35
C TYR A 131 7.43 2.77 19.54
N TYR A 132 8.74 2.93 19.80
CA TYR A 132 9.67 1.81 19.98
C TYR A 132 9.03 0.66 20.79
N PRO A 133 9.08 -0.60 20.29
CA PRO A 133 9.83 -1.10 19.12
C PRO A 133 9.11 -1.00 17.75
N TYR A 134 8.03 -0.25 17.64
CA TYR A 134 7.22 -0.14 16.42
C TYR A 134 7.64 1.06 15.55
N HIS A 135 7.79 0.78 14.25
CA HIS A 135 8.18 1.74 13.24
C HIS A 135 7.17 1.75 12.09
N PHE A 136 6.68 2.94 11.77
CA PHE A 136 5.64 3.17 10.79
C PHE A 136 6.09 4.15 9.71
N GLY A 137 5.54 3.93 8.53
CA GLY A 137 5.56 4.89 7.44
C GLY A 137 4.34 4.72 6.57
N ALA A 138 4.16 5.66 5.65
CA ALA A 138 3.15 5.54 4.63
C ALA A 138 3.65 6.09 3.31
N CYS A 139 3.10 5.58 2.21
CA CYS A 139 3.20 6.24 0.92
C CYS A 139 1.82 6.43 0.29
N HIS A 140 1.60 7.61 -0.25
CA HIS A 140 0.41 7.99 -1.00
C HIS A 140 0.73 7.93 -2.49
N MET A 141 -0.17 7.30 -3.25
CA MET A 141 -0.06 7.10 -4.69
C MET A 141 -1.40 7.37 -5.37
N LYS A 142 -1.35 7.74 -6.65
CA LYS A 142 -2.54 7.88 -7.49
C LYS A 142 -2.48 6.97 -8.71
N PHE A 143 -3.62 6.39 -9.05
CA PHE A 143 -3.79 5.51 -10.20
C PHE A 143 -4.99 5.92 -11.04
N ASN A 144 -4.82 5.85 -12.36
CA ASN A 144 -5.92 5.97 -13.30
C ASN A 144 -6.54 4.58 -13.54
N ILE A 145 -7.86 4.49 -13.43
CA ILE A 145 -8.66 3.33 -13.82
C ILE A 145 -9.72 3.73 -14.86
N ALA A 146 -10.31 2.75 -15.53
CA ALA A 146 -11.36 3.00 -16.52
C ALA A 146 -12.53 3.82 -15.94
N ALA A 147 -12.92 4.88 -16.64
CA ALA A 147 -14.07 5.69 -16.26
C ALA A 147 -15.39 5.07 -16.75
N VAL A 148 -16.46 5.25 -15.98
CA VAL A 148 -17.82 4.96 -16.44
C VAL A 148 -18.25 6.07 -17.40
N ARG A 149 -18.67 5.69 -18.62
CA ARG A 149 -19.07 6.63 -19.65
C ARG A 149 -20.58 6.85 -19.65
N ARG A 150 -21.00 8.07 -19.98
CA ARG A 150 -22.41 8.36 -20.25
C ARG A 150 -22.81 7.69 -21.56
N GLU A 151 -23.96 7.02 -21.54
CA GLU A 151 -24.52 6.36 -22.72
C GLU A 151 -25.44 7.30 -23.52
N ASP A 152 -25.87 8.44 -22.93
CA ASP A 152 -26.80 9.38 -23.56
C ASP A 152 -26.11 10.24 -24.64
N PRO A 153 -26.68 10.35 -25.85
CA PRO A 153 -26.16 11.16 -26.96
C PRO A 153 -26.17 12.69 -26.73
N LEU A 154 -26.80 13.21 -25.67
CA LEU A 154 -26.78 14.63 -25.32
C LEU A 154 -25.53 15.06 -24.52
N ALA A 155 -24.52 14.20 -24.41
CA ALA A 155 -23.23 14.45 -23.74
C ALA A 155 -22.16 15.07 -24.63
#